data_AF-A0A9D1CGX6-F1
#
_entry.id   AF-A0A9D1CGX6-F1
#
_cell.length_a   1.000
_cell.length_b   1.000
_cell.length_c   1.000
_cell.angle_alpha   90.00
_cell.angle_beta   90.00
_cell.angle_gamma   90.00
#
_symmetry.space_group_name_H-M   'P 1'
#
loop_
_entity.id
_entity.type
_entity.pdbx_description
1 polymer ?
#
loop_
_entity_poly.entity_id
_entity_poly.type
_entity_poly.pdbx_seq_one_letter_code
_entity_poly.pdbx_strand_id
1 'polypeptide(L)'
;MSHKYVYLFSEGNGNMRELLGGKGANLAEMTNLGMPVPQGFTITTEACTRYYEDGQAIAPEIQEQILEYIVKMEEITGKKFGDHENPLLVSVRSGARASMPGMMDTILNLGLNEEVVQVMAEKSGNPRWAYDCYRRFIQMYSDVVMEVGKKYFEELIDEMKHARGVTQDVELTADDLKELAEQFKAEYKEKVGADFPTDPKEQLMGAVNAVFRSWNNPRAIVYRRMNDIPSSWGTAVNVQAMVFGNSGNNSGTGVAFTRNPATGEKALFGEYLINAQGEDVVAGIRTPSPISKLHEEMPEVYDQFVEIAQRLENHYKDMQDMQFTIENGKLFMLQTRNGKRTAAA
;
A
#
# COMPACT_ATOMS: atom_id res chain seq x y z
N MET A 1 11.27 -10.96 -29.43
CA MET A 1 11.42 -10.55 -28.02
C MET A 1 10.10 -10.81 -27.33
N SER A 2 10.09 -11.40 -26.13
CA SER A 2 8.88 -11.56 -25.34
C SER A 2 8.31 -10.18 -24.99
N HIS A 3 6.98 -10.07 -24.87
CA HIS A 3 6.31 -8.82 -24.51
C HIS A 3 6.65 -8.44 -23.06
N LYS A 4 6.98 -7.17 -22.80
CA LYS A 4 7.39 -6.70 -21.47
C LYS A 4 6.17 -6.21 -20.68
N TYR A 5 5.80 -6.94 -19.63
CA TYR A 5 4.64 -6.65 -18.78
C TYR A 5 4.97 -6.06 -17.42
N VAL A 6 6.23 -6.09 -16.99
CA VAL A 6 6.67 -5.62 -15.68
C VAL A 6 7.80 -4.61 -15.85
N TYR A 7 7.75 -3.51 -15.11
CA TYR A 7 8.72 -2.41 -15.17
C TYR A 7 9.15 -2.03 -13.76
N LEU A 8 10.45 -1.97 -13.48
CA LEU A 8 10.95 -1.32 -12.26
C LEU A 8 10.56 0.16 -12.30
N PHE A 9 10.44 0.81 -11.14
CA PHE A 9 10.19 2.26 -11.11
C PHE A 9 11.27 3.05 -11.87
N SER A 10 12.52 2.59 -11.86
CA SER A 10 13.63 3.18 -12.62
C SER A 10 13.55 2.96 -14.15
N GLU A 11 12.68 2.07 -14.63
CA GLU A 11 12.48 1.82 -16.07
C GLU A 11 11.27 2.56 -16.64
N GLY A 12 10.45 3.17 -15.78
CA GLY A 12 9.27 3.94 -16.14
C GLY A 12 9.54 5.46 -16.15
N ASN A 13 8.50 6.23 -16.46
CA ASN A 13 8.45 7.69 -16.23
C ASN A 13 7.00 8.20 -16.29
N GLY A 14 6.80 9.49 -16.01
CA GLY A 14 5.50 10.14 -16.00
C GLY A 14 4.70 10.07 -17.31
N ASN A 15 5.37 9.90 -18.46
CA ASN A 15 4.71 9.80 -19.77
C ASN A 15 4.13 8.41 -20.04
N MET A 16 4.54 7.38 -19.30
CA MET A 16 4.05 6.00 -19.46
C MET A 16 2.73 5.75 -18.72
N ARG A 17 1.94 6.80 -18.48
CA ARG A 17 0.68 6.75 -17.73
C ARG A 17 -0.32 5.75 -18.29
N GLU A 18 -0.36 5.60 -19.61
CA GLU A 18 -1.25 4.64 -20.26
C GLU A 18 -0.88 3.19 -19.94
N LEU A 19 0.41 2.89 -19.79
CA LEU A 19 0.93 1.54 -19.58
C LEU A 19 1.06 1.19 -18.09
N LEU A 20 1.54 2.14 -17.28
CA LEU A 20 1.84 1.96 -15.85
C LEU A 20 0.71 2.45 -14.93
N GLY A 21 -0.35 3.03 -15.51
CA GLY A 21 -1.36 3.77 -14.77
C GLY A 21 -0.82 5.05 -14.15
N GLY A 22 -1.70 5.85 -13.53
CA GLY A 22 -1.32 7.11 -12.91
C GLY A 22 -0.37 6.94 -11.73
N LYS A 23 -0.56 5.89 -10.92
CA LYS A 23 0.27 5.64 -9.73
C LYS A 23 1.66 5.14 -10.11
N GLY A 24 1.75 4.16 -11.00
CA GLY A 24 3.03 3.60 -11.45
C GLY A 24 3.87 4.63 -12.18
N ALA A 25 3.26 5.43 -13.06
CA ALA A 25 3.96 6.50 -13.76
C ALA A 25 4.52 7.57 -12.79
N ASN A 26 3.75 7.96 -11.78
CA ASN A 26 4.21 8.95 -10.79
C ASN A 26 5.25 8.37 -9.82
N LEU A 27 5.16 7.08 -9.45
CA LEU A 27 6.20 6.39 -8.69
C LEU A 27 7.52 6.38 -9.47
N ALA A 28 7.46 6.01 -10.75
CA ALA A 28 8.62 6.02 -11.64
C ALA A 28 9.21 7.43 -11.80
N GLU A 29 8.37 8.43 -12.01
CA GLU A 29 8.82 9.83 -12.13
C GLU A 29 9.49 10.32 -10.83
N MET A 30 8.89 10.05 -9.66
CA MET A 30 9.52 10.39 -8.38
C MET A 30 10.86 9.68 -8.18
N THR A 31 10.97 8.41 -8.56
CA THR A 31 12.24 7.65 -8.54
C THR A 31 13.29 8.32 -9.44
N ASN A 32 12.93 8.71 -10.66
CA ASN A 32 13.84 9.38 -11.60
C ASN A 32 14.26 10.78 -11.14
N LEU A 33 13.40 11.47 -10.38
CA LEU A 33 13.72 12.75 -9.74
C LEU A 33 14.58 12.62 -8.48
N GLY A 34 14.94 11.40 -8.08
CA GLY A 34 15.75 11.14 -6.88
C GLY A 34 15.02 11.38 -5.57
N MET A 35 13.68 11.28 -5.57
CA MET A 35 12.89 11.31 -4.33
C MET A 35 13.09 9.99 -3.56
N PRO A 36 12.94 9.98 -2.22
CA PRO A 36 13.11 8.78 -1.42
C PRO A 36 11.91 7.84 -1.57
N VAL A 37 11.76 7.22 -2.73
CA VAL A 37 10.69 6.26 -3.04
C VAL A 37 11.14 4.85 -2.66
N PRO A 38 10.38 4.10 -1.86
CA PRO A 38 10.66 2.69 -1.64
C PRO A 38 10.64 1.94 -2.97
N GLN A 39 11.64 1.09 -3.19
CA GLN A 39 11.85 0.41 -4.46
C GLN A 39 10.70 -0.55 -4.78
N GLY A 40 10.47 -0.77 -6.07
CA GLY A 40 9.35 -1.56 -6.54
C GLY A 40 9.25 -1.62 -8.05
N PHE A 41 8.17 -2.25 -8.50
CA PHE A 41 7.84 -2.40 -9.91
C PHE A 41 6.34 -2.28 -10.16
N THR A 42 6.00 -2.01 -11.41
CA THR A 42 4.63 -1.92 -11.90
C THR A 42 4.38 -3.02 -12.93
N ILE A 43 3.34 -3.80 -12.69
CA ILE A 43 2.73 -4.72 -13.65
C ILE A 43 1.73 -3.91 -14.48
N THR A 44 1.92 -3.91 -15.78
CA THR A 44 1.25 -2.98 -16.72
C THR A 44 -0.27 -3.17 -16.83
N THR A 45 -0.95 -2.17 -17.36
CA THR A 45 -2.37 -2.28 -17.76
C THR A 45 -2.59 -3.32 -18.85
N GLU A 46 -1.59 -3.53 -19.72
CA GLU A 46 -1.67 -4.56 -20.78
C GLU A 46 -1.70 -5.96 -20.20
N ALA A 47 -1.00 -6.21 -19.08
CA ALA A 47 -1.12 -7.46 -18.34
C ALA A 47 -2.54 -7.69 -17.81
N CYS A 48 -3.23 -6.62 -17.39
CA CYS A 48 -4.63 -6.68 -16.98
C CYS A 48 -5.56 -6.99 -18.17
N THR A 49 -5.33 -6.37 -19.33
CA THR A 49 -6.07 -6.70 -20.56
C THR A 49 -5.88 -8.17 -20.92
N ARG A 50 -4.63 -8.63 -20.93
CA ARG A 50 -4.27 -10.01 -21.24
C ARG A 50 -4.92 -11.01 -20.27
N TYR A 51 -4.94 -10.70 -18.98
CA TYR A 51 -5.64 -11.49 -17.96
C TYR A 51 -7.12 -11.70 -18.31
N TYR A 52 -7.83 -10.68 -18.79
CA TYR A 52 -9.23 -10.82 -19.20
C TYR A 52 -9.40 -11.56 -20.54
N GLU A 53 -8.49 -11.38 -21.49
CA GLU A 53 -8.48 -12.12 -22.75
C GLU A 53 -8.24 -13.62 -22.55
N ASP A 54 -7.41 -13.99 -21.58
CA ASP A 54 -7.10 -15.37 -21.19
C ASP A 54 -8.14 -15.96 -20.21
N GLY A 55 -9.33 -15.37 -20.11
CA GLY A 55 -10.41 -15.92 -19.29
C GLY A 55 -10.18 -15.78 -17.79
N GLN A 56 -9.59 -14.65 -17.36
CA GLN A 56 -9.27 -14.34 -15.96
C GLN A 56 -8.16 -15.23 -15.38
N ALA A 57 -7.15 -15.52 -16.20
CA ALA A 57 -5.94 -16.24 -15.79
C ALA A 57 -4.71 -15.40 -16.06
N ILE A 58 -3.76 -15.37 -15.12
CA ILE A 58 -2.47 -14.72 -15.32
C ILE A 58 -1.62 -15.64 -16.21
N ALA A 59 -1.20 -15.14 -17.37
CA ALA A 59 -0.37 -15.92 -18.29
C ALA A 59 0.98 -16.31 -17.63
N PRO A 60 1.52 -17.51 -17.89
CA PRO A 60 2.80 -17.95 -17.33
C PRO A 60 3.95 -16.96 -17.57
N GLU A 61 4.01 -16.34 -18.76
CA GLU A 61 5.03 -15.33 -19.09
C GLU A 61 4.96 -14.07 -18.21
N ILE A 62 3.76 -13.70 -17.73
CA ILE A 62 3.55 -12.57 -16.81
C ILE A 62 4.00 -12.98 -15.42
N GLN A 63 3.63 -14.19 -14.97
CA GLN A 63 4.06 -14.73 -13.68
C GLN A 63 5.58 -14.83 -13.57
N GLU A 64 6.26 -15.35 -14.61
CA GLU A 64 7.72 -15.41 -14.68
C GLU A 64 8.36 -14.03 -14.56
N GLN A 65 7.85 -13.02 -15.27
CA GLN A 65 8.35 -11.65 -15.16
C GLN A 65 8.12 -11.06 -13.77
N ILE A 66 6.97 -11.30 -13.13
CA ILE A 66 6.73 -10.80 -11.77
C ILE A 66 7.77 -11.38 -10.80
N LEU A 67 8.04 -12.68 -10.89
CA LEU A 67 9.03 -13.34 -10.04
C LEU A 67 10.46 -12.85 -10.33
N GLU A 68 10.81 -12.64 -11.60
CA GLU A 68 12.10 -12.04 -11.98
C GLU A 68 12.28 -10.64 -11.36
N TYR A 69 11.23 -9.82 -11.35
CA TYR A 69 11.29 -8.46 -10.80
C TYR A 69 11.25 -8.42 -9.27
N ILE A 70 10.69 -9.44 -8.62
CA ILE A 70 10.89 -9.66 -7.19
C ILE A 70 12.38 -9.87 -6.91
N VAL A 71 13.06 -10.75 -7.65
CA VAL A 71 14.49 -11.01 -7.46
C VAL A 71 15.32 -9.74 -7.68
N LYS A 72 15.01 -8.93 -8.71
CA LYS A 72 15.67 -7.62 -8.91
C LYS A 72 15.45 -6.69 -7.71
N MET A 73 14.26 -6.68 -7.13
CA MET A 73 13.98 -5.88 -5.94
C MET A 73 14.72 -6.40 -4.70
N GLU A 74 14.91 -7.72 -4.56
CA GLU A 74 15.73 -8.32 -3.52
C GLU A 74 17.20 -7.84 -3.62
N GLU A 75 17.76 -7.85 -4.83
CA GLU A 75 19.12 -7.35 -5.11
C GLU A 75 19.29 -5.87 -4.74
N ILE A 76 18.32 -5.03 -5.11
CA ILE A 76 18.37 -3.58 -4.85
C ILE A 76 18.21 -3.28 -3.35
N THR A 77 17.32 -4.01 -2.66
CA THR A 77 16.98 -3.74 -1.26
C THR A 77 17.90 -4.45 -0.27
N GLY A 78 18.62 -5.50 -0.69
CA GLY A 78 19.39 -6.38 0.18
C GLY A 78 18.53 -7.24 1.11
N LYS A 79 17.21 -7.31 0.85
CA LYS A 79 16.23 -8.11 1.59
C LYS A 79 15.73 -9.24 0.68
N LYS A 80 15.24 -10.34 1.25
CA LYS A 80 14.75 -11.50 0.48
C LYS A 80 13.30 -11.83 0.81
N PHE A 81 12.51 -12.13 -0.22
CA PHE A 81 11.08 -12.36 -0.13
C PHE A 81 10.81 -13.75 0.48
N GLY A 82 10.25 -13.76 1.70
CA GLY A 82 10.10 -14.97 2.50
C GLY A 82 11.33 -15.41 3.28
N ASP A 83 12.33 -14.53 3.44
CA ASP A 83 13.55 -14.87 4.17
C ASP A 83 13.38 -14.86 5.68
N HIS A 84 14.10 -15.78 6.35
CA HIS A 84 13.99 -15.97 7.80
C HIS A 84 15.04 -15.16 8.58
N GLU A 85 15.85 -14.36 7.87
CA GLU A 85 16.77 -13.42 8.50
C GLU A 85 16.37 -12.00 8.14
N ASN A 86 16.39 -11.61 6.86
CA ASN A 86 16.13 -10.24 6.42
C ASN A 86 14.94 -10.17 5.43
N PRO A 87 13.70 -10.35 5.93
CA PRO A 87 12.53 -10.47 5.07
C PRO A 87 12.23 -9.19 4.28
N LEU A 88 11.99 -9.35 2.99
CA LEU A 88 11.36 -8.36 2.13
C LEU A 88 9.85 -8.51 2.28
N LEU A 89 9.19 -7.46 2.74
CA LEU A 89 7.74 -7.34 2.70
C LEU A 89 7.34 -6.32 1.66
N VAL A 90 6.20 -6.52 1.02
CA VAL A 90 5.73 -5.65 -0.06
C VAL A 90 4.30 -5.18 0.17
N SER A 91 3.98 -4.03 -0.40
CA SER A 91 2.61 -3.59 -0.61
C SER A 91 2.22 -3.86 -2.06
N VAL A 92 0.96 -4.23 -2.27
CA VAL A 92 0.36 -4.40 -3.59
C VAL A 92 -0.75 -3.38 -3.75
N ARG A 93 -0.56 -2.45 -4.68
CA ARG A 93 -1.41 -1.27 -4.86
C ARG A 93 -1.84 -1.15 -6.31
N SER A 94 -3.14 -1.24 -6.52
CA SER A 94 -3.80 -0.89 -7.78
C SER A 94 -3.49 0.54 -8.26
N GLY A 95 -3.50 0.74 -9.58
CA GLY A 95 -3.31 2.04 -10.21
C GLY A 95 -3.80 2.06 -11.65
N ALA A 96 -5.02 2.53 -11.90
CA ALA A 96 -5.53 2.74 -13.25
C ALA A 96 -4.98 4.03 -13.90
N ARG A 97 -5.20 4.18 -15.21
CA ARG A 97 -4.85 5.42 -15.95
C ARG A 97 -5.57 6.64 -15.39
N ALA A 98 -6.82 6.51 -15.02
CA ALA A 98 -7.59 7.54 -14.31
C ALA A 98 -7.54 7.30 -12.79
N SER A 99 -7.54 8.38 -12.02
CA SER A 99 -7.59 8.27 -10.56
C SER A 99 -8.99 7.84 -10.12
N MET A 100 -9.09 6.72 -9.41
CA MET A 100 -10.33 6.18 -8.84
C MET A 100 -10.22 6.07 -7.31
N PRO A 101 -10.30 7.19 -6.54
CA PRO A 101 -10.12 7.17 -5.10
C PRO A 101 -11.18 6.30 -4.40
N GLY A 102 -10.75 5.45 -3.45
CA GLY A 102 -11.64 4.59 -2.68
C GLY A 102 -12.22 3.38 -3.42
N MET A 103 -11.93 3.21 -4.71
CA MET A 103 -12.53 2.14 -5.53
C MET A 103 -11.64 0.92 -5.70
N MET A 104 -10.35 1.06 -5.40
CA MET A 104 -9.34 0.07 -5.72
C MET A 104 -8.57 -0.35 -4.46
N ASP A 105 -8.27 -1.64 -4.40
CA ASP A 105 -7.75 -2.27 -3.20
C ASP A 105 -6.24 -2.06 -3.02
N THR A 106 -5.81 -2.10 -1.76
CA THR A 106 -4.41 -2.06 -1.34
C THR A 106 -4.20 -3.14 -0.30
N ILE A 107 -3.13 -3.94 -0.47
CA ILE A 107 -2.68 -4.92 0.52
C ILE A 107 -1.32 -4.44 1.02
N LEU A 108 -1.16 -4.37 2.34
CA LEU A 108 0.11 -4.06 2.99
C LEU A 108 0.68 -5.31 3.64
N ASN A 109 1.97 -5.27 3.97
CA ASN A 109 2.67 -6.33 4.72
C ASN A 109 2.66 -7.71 4.04
N LEU A 110 2.52 -7.78 2.71
CA LEU A 110 2.54 -9.04 1.98
C LEU A 110 3.92 -9.68 2.04
N GLY A 111 3.94 -10.98 2.31
CA GLY A 111 5.12 -11.78 2.61
C GLY A 111 5.21 -12.21 4.07
N LEU A 112 4.27 -11.78 4.91
CA LEU A 112 4.16 -12.26 6.29
C LEU A 112 3.61 -13.69 6.34
N ASN A 113 4.24 -14.49 7.18
CA ASN A 113 3.78 -15.80 7.65
C ASN A 113 4.30 -16.00 9.09
N GLU A 114 4.05 -17.17 9.69
CA GLU A 114 4.42 -17.48 11.08
C GLU A 114 5.92 -17.37 11.36
N GLU A 115 6.76 -17.69 10.38
CA GLU A 115 8.22 -17.66 10.52
C GLU A 115 8.71 -16.21 10.39
N VAL A 116 8.25 -15.49 9.35
CA VAL A 116 8.63 -14.10 9.10
C VAL A 116 8.16 -13.16 10.22
N VAL A 117 6.97 -13.37 10.79
CA VAL A 117 6.48 -12.55 11.91
C VAL A 117 7.33 -12.73 13.17
N GLN A 118 7.84 -13.95 13.42
CA GLN A 118 8.74 -14.21 14.54
C GLN A 118 10.07 -13.47 14.35
N VAL A 119 10.64 -13.53 13.15
CA VAL A 119 11.87 -12.81 12.79
C VAL A 119 11.70 -11.31 12.98
N MET A 120 10.55 -10.76 12.57
CA MET A 120 10.23 -9.35 12.80
C MET A 120 10.08 -9.00 14.28
N ALA A 121 9.42 -9.86 15.06
CA ALA A 121 9.25 -9.69 16.50
C ALA A 121 10.60 -9.64 17.22
N GLU A 122 11.50 -10.58 16.91
CA GLU A 122 12.83 -10.67 17.50
C GLU A 122 13.73 -9.49 17.10
N LYS A 123 13.80 -9.17 15.80
CA LYS A 123 14.66 -8.09 15.30
C LYS A 123 14.25 -6.71 15.78
N SER A 124 12.95 -6.47 15.93
CA SER A 124 12.44 -5.17 16.40
C SER A 124 12.45 -5.04 17.92
N GLY A 125 12.54 -6.15 18.67
CA GLY A 125 12.26 -6.16 20.10
C GLY A 125 10.82 -5.77 20.43
N ASN A 126 9.91 -5.81 19.44
CA ASN A 126 8.53 -5.37 19.56
C ASN A 126 7.58 -6.44 18.99
N PRO A 127 7.34 -7.54 19.73
CA PRO A 127 6.48 -8.62 19.28
C PRO A 127 5.03 -8.16 19.04
N ARG A 128 4.54 -7.19 19.84
CA ARG A 128 3.20 -6.62 19.66
C ARG A 128 3.06 -6.01 18.26
N TRP A 129 4.04 -5.22 17.82
CA TRP A 129 4.03 -4.61 16.48
C TRP A 129 4.06 -5.65 15.36
N ALA A 130 4.89 -6.67 15.47
CA ALA A 130 4.99 -7.72 14.46
C ALA A 130 3.67 -8.47 14.30
N TYR A 131 3.05 -8.91 15.40
CA TYR A 131 1.74 -9.57 15.36
C TYR A 131 0.59 -8.64 14.95
N ASP A 132 0.66 -7.34 15.28
CA ASP A 132 -0.28 -6.34 14.76
C ASP A 132 -0.18 -6.22 13.23
N CYS A 133 1.04 -6.23 12.67
CA CYS A 133 1.23 -6.24 11.23
C CYS A 133 0.69 -7.54 10.60
N TYR A 134 0.85 -8.67 11.28
CA TYR A 134 0.39 -9.97 10.77
C TYR A 134 -1.12 -10.11 10.77
N ARG A 135 -1.81 -9.77 11.88
CA ARG A 135 -3.29 -9.78 11.89
C ARG A 135 -3.87 -8.80 10.87
N ARG A 136 -3.26 -7.62 10.69
CA ARG A 136 -3.68 -6.65 9.65
C ARG A 136 -3.47 -7.22 8.25
N PHE A 137 -2.34 -7.88 8.01
CA PHE A 137 -2.10 -8.56 6.73
C PHE A 137 -3.17 -9.60 6.44
N ILE A 138 -3.45 -10.50 7.39
CA ILE A 138 -4.45 -11.55 7.22
C ILE A 138 -5.80 -10.92 6.91
N GLN A 139 -6.24 -9.92 7.67
CA GLN A 139 -7.51 -9.22 7.44
C GLN A 139 -7.56 -8.53 6.07
N MET A 140 -6.53 -7.78 5.68
CA MET A 140 -6.50 -7.05 4.41
C MET A 140 -6.43 -8.00 3.21
N TYR A 141 -5.57 -9.01 3.29
CA TYR A 141 -5.46 -10.05 2.26
C TYR A 141 -6.79 -10.78 2.10
N SER A 142 -7.41 -11.16 3.21
CA SER A 142 -8.72 -11.78 3.27
C SER A 142 -9.80 -10.92 2.61
N ASP A 143 -9.95 -9.67 3.02
CA ASP A 143 -10.97 -8.75 2.48
C ASP A 143 -10.83 -8.57 0.97
N VAL A 144 -9.60 -8.34 0.50
CA VAL A 144 -9.31 -8.03 -0.91
C VAL A 144 -9.36 -9.27 -1.79
N VAL A 145 -8.70 -10.36 -1.38
CA VAL A 145 -8.55 -11.57 -2.21
C VAL A 145 -9.83 -12.39 -2.21
N MET A 146 -10.60 -12.36 -1.13
CA MET A 146 -11.79 -13.20 -0.98
C MET A 146 -13.12 -12.45 -1.13
N GLU A 147 -13.14 -11.12 -1.10
CA GLU A 147 -14.37 -10.29 -1.13
C GLU A 147 -15.36 -10.58 0.02
N VAL A 148 -14.91 -11.20 1.13
CA VAL A 148 -15.80 -11.57 2.27
C VAL A 148 -16.16 -10.40 3.19
N GLY A 149 -15.54 -9.24 2.98
CA GLY A 149 -15.82 -8.04 3.76
C GLY A 149 -15.15 -8.04 5.13
N LYS A 150 -14.61 -6.89 5.52
CA LYS A 150 -13.94 -6.68 6.82
C LYS A 150 -14.77 -7.02 8.06
N LYS A 151 -16.10 -7.06 7.94
CA LYS A 151 -17.04 -7.17 9.07
C LYS A 151 -16.74 -8.37 9.99
N TYR A 152 -16.48 -9.55 9.42
CA TYR A 152 -16.21 -10.76 10.22
C TYR A 152 -14.95 -10.63 11.08
N PHE A 153 -13.91 -9.99 10.54
CA PHE A 153 -12.67 -9.75 11.26
C PHE A 153 -12.81 -8.68 12.34
N GLU A 154 -13.62 -7.64 12.11
CA GLU A 154 -13.93 -6.63 13.12
C GLU A 154 -14.73 -7.22 14.30
N GLU A 155 -15.68 -8.13 14.02
CA GLU A 155 -16.43 -8.85 15.07
C GLU A 155 -15.49 -9.66 15.97
N LEU A 156 -14.52 -10.38 15.40
CA LEU A 156 -13.50 -11.11 16.16
C LEU A 156 -12.60 -10.20 17.02
N ILE A 157 -12.21 -9.02 16.51
CA ILE A 157 -11.45 -8.04 17.30
C ILE A 157 -12.28 -7.53 18.48
N ASP A 158 -13.54 -7.17 18.23
CA ASP A 158 -14.43 -6.64 19.26
C ASP A 158 -14.74 -7.68 20.34
N GLU A 159 -14.93 -8.95 19.97
CA GLU A 159 -15.09 -10.07 20.90
C GLU A 159 -13.85 -10.23 21.79
N MET A 160 -12.64 -10.19 21.20
CA MET A 160 -11.40 -10.28 21.96
C MET A 160 -11.22 -9.10 22.91
N LYS A 161 -11.49 -7.87 22.45
CA LYS A 161 -11.43 -6.67 23.31
C LYS A 161 -12.38 -6.78 24.48
N HIS A 162 -13.62 -7.22 24.23
CA HIS A 162 -14.61 -7.42 25.28
C HIS A 162 -14.19 -8.52 26.27
N ALA A 163 -13.58 -9.61 25.79
CA ALA A 163 -13.06 -10.69 26.63
C ALA A 163 -11.86 -10.24 27.49
N ARG A 164 -11.06 -9.29 27.01
CA ARG A 164 -9.91 -8.71 27.73
C ARG A 164 -10.23 -7.46 28.55
N GLY A 165 -11.46 -6.95 28.45
CA GLY A 165 -11.90 -5.75 29.17
C GLY A 165 -11.22 -4.45 28.68
N VAL A 166 -10.77 -4.43 27.43
CA VAL A 166 -10.15 -3.26 26.80
C VAL A 166 -11.09 -2.62 25.78
N THR A 167 -10.82 -1.38 25.39
CA THR A 167 -11.69 -0.63 24.48
C THR A 167 -11.02 -0.30 23.15
N GLN A 168 -9.69 -0.22 23.14
CA GLN A 168 -8.90 0.15 21.97
C GLN A 168 -7.96 -0.99 21.56
N ASP A 169 -7.78 -1.20 20.26
CA ASP A 169 -6.90 -2.24 19.69
C ASP A 169 -5.43 -2.08 20.14
N VAL A 170 -5.02 -0.86 20.50
CA VAL A 170 -3.67 -0.56 21.01
C VAL A 170 -3.42 -1.12 22.41
N GLU A 171 -4.48 -1.46 23.14
CA GLU A 171 -4.40 -2.07 24.48
C GLU A 171 -4.22 -3.59 24.43
N LEU A 172 -4.42 -4.22 23.26
CA LEU A 172 -4.19 -5.66 23.08
C LEU A 172 -2.69 -5.98 23.13
N THR A 173 -2.35 -7.03 23.88
CA THR A 173 -0.98 -7.49 24.07
C THR A 173 -0.45 -8.25 22.85
N ALA A 174 0.85 -8.55 22.84
CA ALA A 174 1.43 -9.37 21.77
C ALA A 174 0.80 -10.78 21.70
N ASP A 175 0.50 -11.38 22.86
CA ASP A 175 -0.12 -12.71 22.92
C ASP A 175 -1.57 -12.67 22.43
N ASP A 176 -2.31 -11.60 22.77
CA ASP A 176 -3.67 -11.41 22.24
C ASP A 176 -3.67 -11.27 20.72
N LEU A 177 -2.76 -10.47 20.16
CA LEU A 177 -2.67 -10.29 18.70
C LEU A 177 -2.20 -11.56 17.99
N LYS A 178 -1.39 -12.38 18.64
CA LYS A 178 -1.01 -13.71 18.14
C LYS A 178 -2.22 -14.66 18.14
N GLU A 179 -3.00 -14.68 19.21
CA GLU A 179 -4.25 -15.44 19.27
C GLU A 179 -5.24 -14.97 18.18
N LEU A 180 -5.36 -13.66 17.99
CA LEU A 180 -6.23 -13.06 16.99
C LEU A 180 -5.82 -13.43 15.56
N ALA A 181 -4.52 -13.47 15.28
CA ALA A 181 -4.02 -13.91 13.97
C ALA A 181 -4.41 -15.37 13.67
N GLU A 182 -4.41 -16.26 14.67
CA GLU A 182 -4.90 -17.63 14.52
C GLU A 182 -6.42 -17.68 14.25
N GLN A 183 -7.20 -16.89 15.00
CA GLN A 183 -8.65 -16.77 14.77
C GLN A 183 -8.96 -16.25 13.37
N PHE A 184 -8.19 -15.28 12.86
CA PHE A 184 -8.37 -14.74 11.52
C PHE A 184 -8.05 -15.76 10.43
N LYS A 185 -7.01 -16.58 10.60
CA LYS A 185 -6.71 -17.69 9.68
C LYS A 185 -7.79 -18.77 9.72
N ALA A 186 -8.35 -19.06 10.89
CA ALA A 186 -9.46 -20.00 11.02
C ALA A 186 -10.71 -19.49 10.27
N GLU A 187 -11.04 -18.19 10.42
CA GLU A 187 -12.12 -17.55 9.68
C GLU A 187 -11.88 -17.59 8.16
N TYR A 188 -10.65 -17.30 7.72
CA TYR A 188 -10.24 -17.46 6.31
C TYR A 188 -10.50 -18.89 5.82
N LYS A 189 -10.07 -19.89 6.59
CA LYS A 189 -10.23 -21.31 6.23
C LYS A 189 -11.69 -21.72 6.17
N GLU A 190 -12.53 -21.25 7.08
CA GLU A 190 -13.97 -21.51 7.08
C GLU A 190 -14.63 -20.95 5.81
N LYS A 191 -14.29 -19.71 5.41
CA LYS A 191 -14.91 -19.06 4.24
C LYS A 191 -14.38 -19.54 2.90
N VAL A 192 -13.09 -19.86 2.79
CA VAL A 192 -12.45 -20.27 1.53
C VAL A 192 -12.44 -21.77 1.34
N GLY A 193 -12.45 -22.55 2.43
CA GLY A 193 -12.21 -23.99 2.39
C GLY A 193 -10.75 -24.37 2.16
N ALA A 194 -9.80 -23.42 2.27
CA ALA A 194 -8.37 -23.64 2.15
C ALA A 194 -7.61 -22.86 3.23
N ASP A 195 -6.42 -23.34 3.60
CA ASP A 195 -5.56 -22.65 4.56
C ASP A 195 -5.08 -21.30 4.02
N PHE A 196 -4.82 -20.35 4.93
CA PHE A 196 -4.25 -19.06 4.57
C PHE A 196 -2.86 -19.27 3.94
N PRO A 197 -2.56 -18.65 2.78
CA PRO A 197 -1.32 -18.92 2.06
C PRO A 197 -0.11 -18.45 2.86
N THR A 198 0.85 -19.35 3.08
CA THR A 198 2.10 -19.06 3.81
C THR A 198 3.29 -18.80 2.90
N ASP A 199 3.24 -19.27 1.64
CA ASP A 199 4.25 -18.94 0.62
C ASP A 199 4.04 -17.49 0.14
N PRO A 200 5.01 -16.58 0.33
CA PRO A 200 4.93 -15.21 -0.16
C PRO A 200 4.68 -15.09 -1.66
N LYS A 201 5.15 -16.05 -2.48
CA LYS A 201 4.92 -16.05 -3.94
C LYS A 201 3.47 -16.34 -4.26
N GLU A 202 2.84 -17.29 -3.56
CA GLU A 202 1.41 -17.56 -3.68
C GLU A 202 0.59 -16.36 -3.23
N GLN A 203 0.96 -15.73 -2.10
CA GLN A 203 0.34 -14.48 -1.63
C GLN A 203 0.42 -13.39 -2.71
N LEU A 204 1.59 -13.19 -3.32
CA LEU A 204 1.79 -12.17 -4.35
C LEU A 204 0.91 -12.42 -5.58
N MET A 205 0.86 -13.66 -6.08
CA MET A 205 0.00 -14.01 -7.22
C MET A 205 -1.48 -13.83 -6.88
N GLY A 206 -1.90 -14.23 -5.68
CA GLY A 206 -3.28 -14.01 -5.19
C GLY A 206 -3.64 -12.53 -5.13
N ALA A 207 -2.74 -11.69 -4.63
CA ALA A 207 -2.92 -10.24 -4.58
C ALA A 207 -2.99 -9.59 -5.98
N VAL A 208 -2.10 -9.99 -6.91
CA VAL A 208 -2.12 -9.48 -8.30
C VAL A 208 -3.43 -9.88 -8.99
N ASN A 209 -3.85 -11.14 -8.83
CA ASN A 209 -5.11 -11.64 -9.35
C ASN A 209 -6.31 -10.85 -8.81
N ALA A 210 -6.35 -10.62 -7.50
CA ALA A 210 -7.40 -9.84 -6.86
C ALA A 210 -7.44 -8.38 -7.37
N VAL A 211 -6.28 -7.74 -7.59
CA VAL A 211 -6.25 -6.39 -8.16
C VAL A 211 -6.79 -6.39 -9.59
N PHE A 212 -6.40 -7.34 -10.44
CA PHE A 212 -6.97 -7.44 -11.79
C PHE A 212 -8.47 -7.69 -11.75
N ARG A 213 -8.95 -8.62 -10.92
CA ARG A 213 -10.37 -8.89 -10.71
C ARG A 213 -11.15 -7.65 -10.26
N SER A 214 -10.56 -6.85 -9.35
CA SER A 214 -11.18 -5.62 -8.82
C SER A 214 -11.54 -4.60 -9.91
N TRP A 215 -10.89 -4.66 -11.09
CA TRP A 215 -11.25 -3.81 -12.22
C TRP A 215 -12.70 -4.05 -12.68
N ASN A 216 -13.23 -5.26 -12.59
CA ASN A 216 -14.62 -5.56 -12.95
C ASN A 216 -15.54 -5.79 -11.75
N ASN A 217 -15.15 -5.33 -10.55
CA ASN A 217 -16.08 -5.34 -9.43
C ASN A 217 -17.27 -4.37 -9.68
N PRO A 218 -18.45 -4.60 -9.09
CA PRO A 218 -19.64 -3.78 -9.35
C PRO A 218 -19.42 -2.29 -9.08
N ARG A 219 -18.71 -1.95 -8.00
CA ARG A 219 -18.40 -0.56 -7.62
C ARG A 219 -17.54 0.15 -8.66
N ALA A 220 -16.52 -0.50 -9.22
CA ALA A 220 -15.64 0.05 -10.24
C ALA A 220 -16.37 0.23 -11.57
N ILE A 221 -17.22 -0.72 -11.97
CA ILE A 221 -18.04 -0.60 -13.19
C ILE A 221 -18.96 0.63 -13.10
N VAL A 222 -19.65 0.81 -11.99
CA VAL A 222 -20.54 1.97 -11.77
C VAL A 222 -19.74 3.27 -11.78
N TYR A 223 -18.62 3.32 -11.06
CA TYR A 223 -17.76 4.51 -11.03
C TYR A 223 -17.25 4.90 -12.42
N ARG A 224 -16.78 3.92 -13.19
CA ARG A 224 -16.29 4.15 -14.55
C ARG A 224 -17.37 4.72 -15.45
N ARG A 225 -18.61 4.21 -15.36
CA ARG A 225 -19.75 4.73 -16.10
C ARG A 225 -20.08 6.18 -15.71
N MET A 226 -19.98 6.52 -14.42
CA MET A 226 -20.26 7.88 -13.93
C MET A 226 -19.17 8.91 -14.28
N ASN A 227 -17.96 8.46 -14.59
CA ASN A 227 -16.80 9.32 -14.84
C ASN A 227 -16.22 9.14 -16.26
N ASP A 228 -16.98 8.51 -17.16
CA ASP A 228 -16.60 8.27 -18.57
C ASP A 228 -15.23 7.58 -18.74
N ILE A 229 -14.91 6.63 -17.85
CA ILE A 229 -13.65 5.86 -17.90
C ILE A 229 -13.89 4.56 -18.70
N PRO A 230 -13.21 4.34 -19.83
CA PRO A 230 -13.36 3.12 -20.62
C PRO A 230 -12.94 1.86 -19.85
N SER A 231 -13.72 0.79 -19.98
CA SER A 231 -13.39 -0.52 -19.39
C SER A 231 -12.13 -1.15 -20.00
N SER A 232 -11.82 -0.84 -21.26
CA SER A 232 -10.65 -1.35 -21.99
C SER A 232 -9.31 -0.84 -21.48
N TRP A 233 -9.29 0.16 -20.58
CA TRP A 233 -8.04 0.72 -20.06
C TRP A 233 -7.31 -0.18 -19.06
N GLY A 234 -8.03 -1.10 -18.41
CA GLY A 234 -7.48 -1.96 -17.36
C GLY A 234 -6.93 -1.18 -16.16
N THR A 235 -6.29 -1.92 -15.25
CA THR A 235 -5.53 -1.35 -14.12
C THR A 235 -4.11 -1.91 -14.10
N ALA A 236 -3.14 -1.09 -13.71
CA ALA A 236 -1.83 -1.57 -13.35
C ALA A 236 -1.80 -2.03 -11.88
N VAL A 237 -0.77 -2.81 -11.53
CA VAL A 237 -0.49 -3.25 -10.16
C VAL A 237 0.90 -2.79 -9.77
N ASN A 238 1.02 -2.06 -8.67
CA ASN A 238 2.30 -1.59 -8.15
C ASN A 238 2.69 -2.46 -6.98
N VAL A 239 3.83 -3.14 -7.08
CA VAL A 239 4.43 -3.93 -6.00
C VAL A 239 5.60 -3.13 -5.48
N GLN A 240 5.55 -2.75 -4.21
CA GLN A 240 6.50 -1.80 -3.62
C GLN A 240 6.98 -2.31 -2.26
N ALA A 241 8.28 -2.23 -1.98
CA ALA A 241 8.85 -2.59 -0.70
C ALA A 241 8.17 -1.82 0.44
N MET A 242 7.85 -2.54 1.52
CA MET A 242 7.23 -1.96 2.70
C MET A 242 8.18 -1.01 3.44
N VAL A 243 7.57 0.06 3.94
CA VAL A 243 8.13 0.99 4.92
C VAL A 243 7.09 1.12 6.03
N PHE A 244 7.55 1.08 7.29
CA PHE A 244 6.65 0.96 8.44
C PHE A 244 6.54 2.27 9.22
N GLY A 245 5.39 2.93 9.09
CA GLY A 245 5.01 4.09 9.90
C GLY A 245 4.57 3.74 11.33
N ASN A 246 4.38 2.46 11.63
CA ASN A 246 3.87 1.94 12.91
C ASN A 246 4.94 1.20 13.74
N SER A 247 6.23 1.37 13.43
CA SER A 247 7.33 0.72 14.15
C SER A 247 7.70 1.41 15.47
N GLY A 248 7.09 2.55 15.79
CA GLY A 248 7.32 3.29 17.03
C GLY A 248 7.03 4.79 16.90
N ASN A 249 7.41 5.56 17.93
CA ASN A 249 7.14 7.00 17.99
C ASN A 249 8.03 7.85 17.06
N ASN A 250 9.13 7.27 16.55
CA ASN A 250 9.96 7.90 15.52
C ASN A 250 9.54 7.49 14.09
N SER A 251 8.32 6.99 13.95
CA SER A 251 7.73 6.54 12.70
C SER A 251 6.32 7.11 12.57
N GLY A 252 5.84 7.29 11.35
CA GLY A 252 4.51 7.81 11.10
C GLY A 252 4.13 7.75 9.63
N THR A 253 2.93 8.20 9.31
CA THR A 253 2.47 8.28 7.92
C THR A 253 1.46 9.41 7.78
N GLY A 254 1.41 10.01 6.60
CA GLY A 254 0.54 11.14 6.36
C GLY A 254 0.20 11.36 4.90
N VAL A 255 -0.75 12.26 4.72
CA VAL A 255 -1.20 12.76 3.43
C VAL A 255 -1.15 14.27 3.48
N ALA A 256 -0.52 14.90 2.49
CA ALA A 256 -0.45 16.34 2.43
C ALA A 256 -0.50 16.87 0.99
N PHE A 257 -0.99 18.09 0.89
CA PHE A 257 -1.11 18.87 -0.32
C PHE A 257 -0.10 20.02 -0.27
N THR A 258 0.51 20.35 -1.41
CA THR A 258 1.46 21.46 -1.48
C THR A 258 0.81 22.83 -1.29
N ARG A 259 -0.52 22.90 -1.47
CA ARG A 259 -1.38 24.05 -1.19
C ARG A 259 -2.68 23.60 -0.55
N ASN A 260 -3.40 24.49 0.10
CA ASN A 260 -4.72 24.19 0.66
C ASN A 260 -5.73 23.85 -0.47
N PRO A 261 -6.26 22.62 -0.55
CA PRO A 261 -7.15 22.20 -1.64
C PRO A 261 -8.55 22.84 -1.55
N ALA A 262 -8.89 23.48 -0.43
CA ALA A 262 -10.16 24.15 -0.23
C ALA A 262 -10.11 25.66 -0.56
N THR A 263 -8.99 26.33 -0.22
CA THR A 263 -8.85 27.79 -0.34
C THR A 263 -7.86 28.26 -1.41
N GLY A 264 -6.96 27.38 -1.88
CA GLY A 264 -5.88 27.74 -2.80
C GLY A 264 -4.66 28.39 -2.13
N GLU A 265 -4.71 28.59 -0.81
CA GLU A 265 -3.61 29.18 -0.05
C GLU A 265 -2.31 28.39 -0.25
N LYS A 266 -1.22 29.09 -0.56
CA LYS A 266 0.10 28.51 -0.79
C LYS A 266 0.79 28.16 0.53
N ALA A 267 0.27 27.14 1.21
CA ALA A 267 0.84 26.54 2.41
C ALA A 267 0.65 25.03 2.37
N LEU A 268 1.61 24.28 2.93
CA LEU A 268 1.46 22.85 3.12
C LEU A 268 0.21 22.59 3.97
N PHE A 269 -0.68 21.77 3.44
CA PHE A 269 -1.94 21.43 4.08
C PHE A 269 -2.09 19.93 4.12
N GLY A 270 -2.29 19.34 5.29
CA GLY A 270 -2.38 17.89 5.39
C GLY A 270 -2.36 17.43 6.82
N GLU A 271 -2.35 16.12 6.97
CA GLU A 271 -2.44 15.48 8.27
C GLU A 271 -1.53 14.25 8.31
N TYR A 272 -1.09 13.89 9.51
CA TYR A 272 -0.26 12.71 9.75
C TYR A 272 -0.60 12.06 11.09
N LEU A 273 -0.19 10.80 11.23
CA LEU A 273 -0.28 10.02 12.45
C LEU A 273 1.09 9.42 12.77
N ILE A 274 1.53 9.61 14.02
CA ILE A 274 2.69 8.90 14.58
C ILE A 274 2.30 7.47 14.95
N ASN A 275 3.22 6.54 14.74
CA ASN A 275 3.06 5.14 15.06
C ASN A 275 1.78 4.55 14.44
N ALA A 276 1.65 4.67 13.11
CA ALA A 276 0.44 4.33 12.34
C ALA A 276 0.77 3.84 10.93
N GLN A 277 -0.13 3.05 10.34
CA GLN A 277 -0.10 2.73 8.90
C GLN A 277 -1.11 3.58 8.14
N GLY A 278 -0.96 3.67 6.81
CA GLY A 278 -1.80 4.54 5.99
C GLY A 278 -3.29 4.23 6.08
N GLU A 279 -3.64 2.99 6.43
CA GLU A 279 -5.03 2.59 6.73
C GLU A 279 -5.61 3.37 7.91
N ASP A 280 -4.84 3.63 8.97
CA ASP A 280 -5.33 4.31 10.17
C ASP A 280 -5.69 5.78 9.88
N VAL A 281 -4.99 6.41 8.93
CA VAL A 281 -5.29 7.77 8.44
C VAL A 281 -6.62 7.79 7.69
N VAL A 282 -6.94 6.73 6.94
CA VAL A 282 -8.17 6.63 6.14
C VAL A 282 -9.36 6.18 6.99
N ALA A 283 -9.14 5.30 7.97
CA ALA A 283 -10.19 4.73 8.81
C ALA A 283 -10.78 5.74 9.81
N GLY A 284 -10.05 6.82 10.15
CA GLY A 284 -10.53 7.87 11.05
C GLY A 284 -10.68 7.41 12.51
N ILE A 285 -10.10 6.27 12.88
CA ILE A 285 -10.14 5.72 14.25
C ILE A 285 -9.32 6.60 15.20
N ARG A 286 -8.23 7.20 14.70
CA ARG A 286 -7.38 8.12 15.44
C ARG A 286 -7.49 9.51 14.85
N THR A 287 -7.58 10.53 15.70
CA THR A 287 -7.54 11.92 15.26
C THR A 287 -6.15 12.26 14.73
N PRO A 288 -6.02 12.61 13.44
CA PRO A 288 -4.72 12.91 12.87
C PRO A 288 -4.26 14.32 13.28
N SER A 289 -2.94 14.51 13.32
CA SER A 289 -2.33 15.82 13.63
C SER A 289 -2.12 16.62 12.34
N PRO A 290 -2.26 17.96 12.37
CA PRO A 290 -1.97 18.78 11.21
C PRO A 290 -0.48 18.69 10.85
N ILE A 291 -0.16 18.67 9.56
CA ILE A 291 1.22 18.48 9.06
C ILE A 291 2.22 19.51 9.62
N SER A 292 1.76 20.70 9.98
CA SER A 292 2.61 21.73 10.61
C SER A 292 3.20 21.30 11.95
N LYS A 293 2.52 20.42 12.70
CA LYS A 293 3.02 19.89 13.98
C LYS A 293 4.24 18.98 13.81
N LEU A 294 4.42 18.40 12.62
CA LEU A 294 5.59 17.56 12.32
C LEU A 294 6.90 18.37 12.39
N HIS A 295 6.85 19.69 12.15
CA HIS A 295 8.00 20.58 12.35
C HIS A 295 8.48 20.62 13.80
N GLU A 296 7.58 20.44 14.77
CA GLU A 296 7.91 20.41 16.21
C GLU A 296 8.43 19.03 16.64
N GLU A 297 7.85 17.96 16.08
CA GLU A 297 8.14 16.58 16.50
C GLU A 297 9.36 15.97 15.77
N MET A 298 9.52 16.26 14.47
CA MET A 298 10.60 15.75 13.62
C MET A 298 11.04 16.82 12.60
N PRO A 299 11.72 17.90 13.05
CA PRO A 299 12.05 19.05 12.21
C PRO A 299 12.84 18.69 10.95
N GLU A 300 13.83 17.80 11.06
CA GLU A 300 14.65 17.38 9.90
C GLU A 300 13.81 16.68 8.82
N VAL A 301 12.84 15.86 9.23
CA VAL A 301 11.92 15.17 8.33
C VAL A 301 10.94 16.15 7.68
N TYR A 302 10.43 17.11 8.47
CA TYR A 302 9.55 18.15 7.95
C TYR A 302 10.25 19.02 6.91
N ASP A 303 11.48 19.47 7.19
CA ASP A 303 12.26 20.30 6.27
C ASP A 303 12.56 19.55 4.96
N GLN A 304 12.93 18.26 5.05
CA GLN A 304 13.08 17.40 3.88
C GLN A 304 11.76 17.27 3.09
N PHE A 305 10.63 17.11 3.79
CA PHE A 305 9.32 17.02 3.18
C PHE A 305 8.92 18.30 2.45
N VAL A 306 9.20 19.47 3.04
CA VAL A 306 8.97 20.80 2.42
C VAL A 306 9.79 20.93 1.13
N GLU A 307 11.06 20.55 1.14
CA GLU A 307 11.90 20.59 -0.05
C GLU A 307 11.34 19.70 -1.17
N ILE A 308 11.00 18.46 -0.83
CA ILE A 308 10.40 17.49 -1.76
C ILE A 308 9.09 18.04 -2.33
N ALA A 309 8.19 18.54 -1.49
CA ALA A 309 6.93 19.13 -1.88
C ALA A 309 7.11 20.28 -2.90
N GLN A 310 8.05 21.19 -2.63
CA GLN A 310 8.36 22.30 -3.52
C GLN A 310 8.97 21.84 -4.84
N ARG A 311 9.83 20.82 -4.82
CA ARG A 311 10.42 20.22 -6.03
C ARG A 311 9.36 19.53 -6.88
N LEU A 312 8.44 18.79 -6.26
CA LEU A 312 7.34 18.12 -6.96
C LEU A 312 6.37 19.14 -7.59
N GLU A 313 5.92 20.16 -6.85
CA GLU A 313 5.07 21.22 -7.43
C GLU A 313 5.78 21.95 -8.57
N ASN A 314 7.09 22.24 -8.44
CA ASN A 314 7.87 22.87 -9.49
C ASN A 314 8.06 21.98 -10.72
N HIS A 315 8.14 20.65 -10.55
CA HIS A 315 8.27 19.71 -11.66
C HIS A 315 6.94 19.55 -12.40
N TYR A 316 5.86 19.22 -11.69
CA TYR A 316 4.54 18.96 -12.26
C TYR A 316 3.78 20.23 -12.66
N LYS A 317 4.26 21.42 -12.24
CA LYS A 317 3.65 22.73 -12.51
C LYS A 317 2.21 22.84 -12.01
N ASP A 318 1.87 22.07 -10.98
CA ASP A 318 0.54 22.03 -10.39
C ASP A 318 0.64 21.59 -8.92
N MET A 319 -0.36 21.96 -8.11
CA MET A 319 -0.46 21.53 -6.71
C MET A 319 -0.52 20.00 -6.63
N GLN A 320 0.28 19.43 -5.73
CA GLN A 320 0.40 17.98 -5.57
C GLN A 320 -0.27 17.49 -4.29
N ASP A 321 -0.99 16.37 -4.41
CA ASP A 321 -1.46 15.50 -3.33
C ASP A 321 -0.44 14.36 -3.15
N MET A 322 0.17 14.30 -1.97
CA MET A 322 1.31 13.45 -1.66
C MET A 322 1.00 12.53 -0.48
N GLN A 323 1.49 11.30 -0.56
CA GLN A 323 1.47 10.34 0.54
C GLN A 323 2.89 10.00 0.94
N PHE A 324 3.15 9.97 2.25
CA PHE A 324 4.46 9.68 2.78
C PHE A 324 4.40 8.78 4.02
N THR A 325 5.52 8.12 4.29
CA THR A 325 5.75 7.37 5.51
C THR A 325 7.12 7.73 6.06
N ILE A 326 7.21 7.82 7.37
CA ILE A 326 8.44 8.01 8.13
C ILE A 326 8.70 6.68 8.83
N GLU A 327 9.87 6.10 8.62
CA GLU A 327 10.31 4.90 9.33
C GLU A 327 11.63 5.21 10.04
N ASN A 328 11.60 5.18 11.37
CA ASN A 328 12.77 5.45 12.21
C ASN A 328 13.49 6.76 11.83
N GLY A 329 12.72 7.84 11.65
CA GLY A 329 13.21 9.17 11.29
C GLY A 329 13.59 9.36 9.82
N LYS A 330 13.38 8.35 8.96
CA LYS A 330 13.65 8.46 7.52
C LYS A 330 12.36 8.66 6.74
N LEU A 331 12.30 9.71 5.93
CA LEU A 331 11.16 10.02 5.07
C LEU A 331 11.16 9.16 3.81
N PHE A 332 9.98 8.66 3.45
CA PHE A 332 9.72 7.94 2.21
C PHE A 332 8.48 8.48 1.51
N MET A 333 8.58 8.71 0.20
CA MET A 333 7.48 9.16 -0.65
C MET A 333 6.80 7.95 -1.30
N LEU A 334 5.50 7.78 -1.01
CA LEU A 334 4.73 6.61 -1.46
C LEU A 334 3.80 6.91 -2.64
N GLN A 335 3.46 8.17 -2.84
CA GLN A 335 2.61 8.60 -3.94
C GLN A 335 2.71 10.11 -4.13
N THR A 336 2.59 10.55 -5.37
CA THR A 336 2.22 11.93 -5.70
C THR A 336 1.21 11.91 -6.85
N ARG A 337 0.38 12.94 -6.96
CA ARG A 337 -0.51 13.20 -8.10
C ARG A 337 -0.97 14.65 -8.03
N ASN A 338 -1.44 15.20 -9.15
CA ASN A 338 -2.13 16.49 -9.11
C ASN A 338 -3.33 16.43 -8.16
N GLY A 339 -3.35 17.34 -7.19
CA GLY A 339 -4.35 17.35 -6.14
C GLY A 339 -5.70 17.85 -6.64
N LYS A 340 -6.76 17.09 -6.31
CA LYS A 340 -8.14 17.55 -6.49
C LYS A 340 -8.39 18.74 -5.55
N ARG A 341 -9.10 19.75 -6.03
CA ARG A 341 -9.36 20.99 -5.31
C ARG A 341 -10.72 21.58 -5.64
N THR A 342 -11.19 22.50 -4.81
CA THR A 342 -12.41 23.27 -5.08
C THR A 342 -12.18 24.24 -6.24
N ALA A 343 -13.25 24.77 -6.84
CA ALA A 343 -13.12 25.76 -7.90
C ALA A 343 -12.44 27.07 -7.45
N ALA A 344 -12.43 27.35 -6.14
CA ALA A 344 -11.78 28.52 -5.57
C ALA A 344 -10.25 28.37 -5.44
N ALA A 345 -9.74 27.13 -5.50
CA ALA A 345 -8.37 26.77 -5.14
C ALA A 345 -7.45 26.47 -6.34
#